data_AF-A0A7D9JD26-F1
#
_entry.id   AF-A0A7D9JD26-F1
#
_cell.length_a   1.000
_cell.length_b   1.000
_cell.length_c   1.000
_cell.angle_alpha   90.00
_cell.angle_beta   90.00
_cell.angle_gamma   90.00
#
_symmetry.space_group_name_H-M   'P 1'
#
loop_
_entity.id
_entity.type
_entity.pdbx_description
1 polymer ?
#
loop_
_entity_poly.entity_id
_entity_poly.type
_entity_poly.pdbx_seq_one_letter_code
_entity_poly.pdbx_strand_id
1 'polypeptide(L)'
;MEHSLLHIEEDLHRIFEWCCNNSLLVNPEKTKMLVVGTRQLMNQLESPIYINFMGENLAPVTEVKDLGVHKYDHISPTLNALGWLSIKEHLLYRDALLTFKCMNDKAPQYLCDNFEPRNRIHNRDTRRNGDLDIPKYRTSIGQRSFKYRGTKIWNGLDTELKSISDLNNFKTKLKTILIEKRCSSF
;
A
#
# COMPACT_ATOMS: atom_id res chain seq x y z
N MET A 1 -13.28 1.06 -33.43
CA MET A 1 -13.74 1.83 -32.25
C MET A 1 -15.04 1.25 -31.73
N GLU A 2 -16.09 1.16 -32.55
CA GLU A 2 -17.40 0.57 -32.16
C GLU A 2 -17.30 -0.83 -31.54
N HIS A 3 -16.53 -1.75 -32.14
CA HIS A 3 -16.33 -3.10 -31.57
C HIS A 3 -15.67 -3.09 -30.19
N SER A 4 -14.81 -2.10 -29.91
CA SER A 4 -14.19 -1.95 -28.59
C SER A 4 -15.18 -1.42 -27.56
N LEU A 5 -16.12 -0.58 -27.99
CA LEU A 5 -17.19 -0.07 -27.11
C LEU A 5 -18.15 -1.20 -26.72
N LEU A 6 -18.56 -2.04 -27.66
CA LEU A 6 -19.40 -3.21 -27.38
C LEU A 6 -18.76 -4.14 -26.34
N HIS A 7 -17.45 -4.42 -26.45
CA HIS A 7 -16.76 -5.21 -25.42
C HIS A 7 -16.75 -4.54 -24.04
N ILE A 8 -16.59 -3.21 -23.99
CA ILE A 8 -16.64 -2.50 -22.70
C ILE A 8 -18.06 -2.57 -22.12
N GLU A 9 -19.10 -2.43 -22.93
CA GLU A 9 -20.49 -2.57 -22.50
C GLU A 9 -20.75 -3.99 -21.95
N GLU A 10 -20.31 -5.03 -22.66
CA GLU A 10 -20.39 -6.41 -22.19
C GLU A 10 -19.66 -6.62 -20.85
N ASP A 11 -18.46 -6.06 -20.68
CA ASP A 11 -17.71 -6.17 -19.44
C ASP A 11 -18.39 -5.41 -18.29
N LEU A 12 -18.97 -4.25 -18.54
CA LEU A 12 -19.77 -3.52 -17.56
C LEU A 12 -21.02 -4.32 -17.14
N HIS A 13 -21.67 -5.00 -18.08
CA HIS A 13 -22.77 -5.92 -17.80
C HIS A 13 -22.32 -7.07 -16.89
N ARG A 14 -21.17 -7.70 -17.14
CA ARG A 14 -20.61 -8.76 -16.28
C ARG A 14 -20.30 -8.26 -14.87
N ILE A 15 -19.73 -7.05 -14.75
CA ILE A 15 -19.45 -6.43 -13.45
C ILE A 15 -20.76 -6.21 -12.68
N PHE A 16 -21.80 -5.73 -13.36
CA PHE A 16 -23.11 -5.55 -12.75
C PHE A 16 -23.72 -6.86 -12.27
N GLU A 17 -23.71 -7.91 -13.09
CA GLU A 17 -24.21 -9.23 -12.69
C GLU A 17 -23.47 -9.75 -11.45
N TRP A 18 -22.14 -9.59 -11.43
CA TRP A 18 -21.33 -9.93 -10.26
C TRP A 18 -21.75 -9.13 -9.02
N CYS A 19 -21.96 -7.82 -9.15
CA CYS A 19 -22.43 -6.97 -8.06
C CYS A 19 -23.78 -7.46 -7.50
N CYS A 20 -24.75 -7.71 -8.39
CA CYS A 20 -26.08 -8.21 -8.00
C CYS A 20 -25.99 -9.55 -7.27
N ASN A 21 -25.18 -10.48 -7.77
CA ASN A 21 -24.93 -11.77 -7.13
C ASN A 21 -24.26 -11.64 -5.75
N ASN A 22 -23.56 -10.54 -5.50
CA ASN A 22 -22.91 -10.22 -4.23
C ASN A 22 -23.69 -9.20 -3.39
N SER A 23 -25.00 -9.05 -3.64
CA SER A 23 -25.90 -8.13 -2.90
C SER A 23 -25.48 -6.66 -2.95
N LEU A 24 -24.82 -6.25 -4.04
CA LEU A 24 -24.47 -4.86 -4.33
C LEU A 24 -25.36 -4.34 -5.45
N LEU A 25 -25.83 -3.10 -5.30
CA LEU A 25 -26.61 -2.39 -6.32
C LEU A 25 -25.74 -1.29 -6.94
N VAL A 26 -25.60 -1.33 -8.26
CA VAL A 26 -24.96 -0.25 -9.02
C VAL A 26 -26.03 0.76 -9.41
N ASN A 27 -25.71 2.06 -9.35
CA ASN A 27 -26.59 3.14 -9.78
C ASN A 27 -26.04 3.75 -11.08
N PRO A 28 -26.60 3.40 -12.26
CA PRO A 28 -26.16 3.93 -13.55
C PRO A 28 -26.25 5.45 -13.62
N GLU A 29 -27.31 6.04 -13.07
CA GLU A 29 -27.58 7.49 -13.08
C GLU A 29 -26.50 8.29 -12.31
N LYS A 30 -25.89 7.70 -11.28
CA LYS A 30 -24.77 8.28 -10.53
C LYS A 30 -23.39 7.87 -11.06
N THR A 31 -23.33 7.02 -12.08
CA THR A 31 -22.07 6.55 -12.68
C THR A 31 -21.52 7.60 -13.62
N LYS A 32 -20.22 7.90 -13.52
CA LYS A 32 -19.54 8.87 -14.38
C LYS A 32 -18.45 8.18 -15.19
N MET A 33 -18.35 8.50 -16.48
CA MET A 33 -17.32 7.95 -17.36
C MET A 33 -16.18 8.95 -17.56
N LEU A 34 -14.97 8.61 -17.12
CA LEU A 34 -13.76 9.39 -17.40
C LEU A 34 -12.92 8.68 -18.45
N VAL A 35 -12.70 9.31 -19.60
CA VAL A 35 -11.81 8.79 -20.65
C VAL A 35 -10.40 9.27 -20.38
N VAL A 36 -9.46 8.33 -20.28
CA VAL A 36 -8.05 8.60 -19.98
C VAL A 36 -7.17 8.05 -21.09
N GLY A 37 -6.26 8.89 -21.58
CA GLY A 37 -5.26 8.47 -22.56
C GLY A 37 -4.07 9.42 -22.63
N THR A 38 -3.10 9.07 -23.48
CA THR A 38 -2.07 10.04 -23.91
C THR A 38 -2.72 11.10 -24.79
N ARG A 39 -2.09 12.29 -24.90
CA ARG A 39 -2.60 13.35 -25.78
C ARG A 39 -2.81 12.87 -27.22
N GLN A 40 -1.91 12.02 -27.72
CA GLN A 40 -2.03 11.44 -29.05
C GLN A 40 -3.29 10.57 -29.19
N LEU A 41 -3.56 9.69 -28.22
CA LEU A 41 -4.75 8.85 -28.21
C LEU A 41 -6.03 9.70 -28.09
N MET A 42 -6.02 10.70 -27.20
CA MET A 42 -7.17 11.58 -26.99
C MET A 42 -7.50 12.40 -28.25
N ASN A 43 -6.49 12.82 -29.01
CA ASN A 43 -6.69 13.55 -30.28
C ASN A 43 -7.25 12.66 -31.40
N GLN A 44 -7.13 11.34 -31.30
CA GLN A 44 -7.71 10.39 -32.27
C GLN A 44 -9.20 10.14 -32.04
N LEU A 45 -9.75 10.62 -30.93
CA LEU A 45 -11.17 10.55 -30.64
C LEU A 45 -11.86 11.73 -31.32
N GLU A 46 -12.38 11.49 -32.53
CA GLU A 46 -13.03 12.52 -33.36
C GLU A 46 -14.38 12.98 -32.78
N SER A 47 -14.98 12.23 -31.86
CA SER A 47 -16.24 12.55 -31.19
C SER A 47 -16.24 12.06 -29.74
N PRO A 48 -17.07 12.67 -28.86
CA PRO A 48 -17.29 12.14 -27.53
C PRO A 48 -17.87 10.72 -27.63
N ILE A 49 -17.17 9.77 -27.01
CA ILE A 49 -17.61 8.38 -26.89
C ILE A 49 -18.78 8.33 -25.91
N TYR A 50 -19.82 7.56 -26.23
CA TYR A 50 -20.89 7.20 -25.30
C TYR A 50 -20.85 5.70 -25.05
N ILE A 51 -21.20 5.29 -23.82
CA ILE A 51 -21.27 3.88 -23.43
C ILE A 51 -22.65 3.64 -22.82
N ASN A 52 -23.38 2.64 -23.33
CA ASN A 52 -24.62 2.21 -22.72
C ASN A 52 -24.33 1.35 -21.48
N PHE A 53 -24.85 1.78 -20.34
CA PHE A 53 -24.77 1.03 -19.10
C PHE A 53 -26.15 0.95 -18.47
N MET A 54 -26.76 -0.24 -18.51
CA MET A 54 -28.11 -0.51 -17.94
C MET A 54 -29.21 0.39 -18.50
N GLY A 55 -29.14 0.77 -19.78
CA GLY A 55 -30.10 1.65 -20.42
C GLY A 55 -29.81 3.14 -20.27
N GLU A 56 -28.80 3.51 -19.48
CA GLU A 56 -28.28 4.88 -19.39
C GLU A 56 -27.09 5.08 -20.33
N ASN A 57 -27.11 6.15 -21.11
CA ASN A 57 -25.98 6.52 -21.97
C ASN A 57 -25.01 7.41 -21.20
N LEU A 58 -23.89 6.83 -20.79
CA LEU A 58 -22.86 7.53 -20.03
C LEU A 58 -22.05 8.45 -20.96
N ALA A 59 -22.17 9.75 -20.74
CA ALA A 59 -21.36 10.77 -21.40
C ALA A 59 -19.97 10.89 -20.73
N PRO A 60 -18.92 11.22 -21.49
CA PRO A 60 -17.59 11.41 -20.95
C PRO A 60 -17.56 12.70 -20.13
N VAL A 61 -17.10 12.61 -18.89
CA VAL A 61 -16.81 13.76 -18.04
C VAL A 61 -15.33 14.13 -18.14
N THR A 62 -15.04 15.43 -18.05
CA THR A 62 -13.66 15.94 -18.08
C THR A 62 -12.92 15.73 -16.76
N GLU A 63 -13.67 15.59 -15.67
CA GLU A 63 -13.12 15.57 -14.32
C GLU A 63 -13.95 14.68 -13.39
N VAL A 64 -13.25 13.83 -12.65
CA VAL A 64 -13.80 13.02 -11.55
C VAL A 64 -12.89 13.20 -10.35
N LYS A 65 -13.52 13.35 -9.18
CA LYS A 65 -12.84 13.30 -7.88
C LYS A 65 -13.06 11.95 -7.26
N ASP A 66 -12.00 11.31 -6.79
CA ASP A 66 -12.06 10.16 -5.90
C ASP A 66 -11.56 10.60 -4.52
N LEU A 67 -12.37 10.38 -3.49
CA LEU A 67 -12.12 10.88 -2.12
C LEU A 67 -11.78 12.40 -2.05
N GLY A 68 -12.33 13.18 -2.98
CA GLY A 68 -12.08 14.63 -3.08
C GLY A 68 -10.83 15.02 -3.87
N VAL A 69 -10.14 14.06 -4.48
CA VAL A 69 -8.84 14.24 -5.16
C VAL A 69 -8.98 14.00 -6.65
N HIS A 70 -8.34 14.85 -7.47
CA HIS A 70 -8.24 14.60 -8.90
C HIS A 70 -7.14 13.59 -9.20
N LYS A 71 -7.29 12.87 -10.31
CA LYS A 71 -6.34 11.83 -10.74
C LYS A 71 -4.86 12.26 -10.69
N TYR A 72 -4.56 13.50 -11.07
CA TYR A 72 -3.20 14.02 -11.20
C TYR A 72 -2.75 14.85 -9.99
N ASP A 73 -3.61 14.99 -8.98
CA ASP A 73 -3.22 15.66 -7.74
C ASP A 73 -2.18 14.82 -6.99
N HIS A 74 -1.33 15.51 -6.26
CA HIS A 74 -0.42 14.84 -5.35
C HIS A 74 -1.21 14.15 -4.24
N ILE A 75 -1.01 12.85 -4.03
CA ILE A 75 -1.80 12.05 -3.08
C ILE A 75 -1.44 12.29 -1.60
N SER A 76 -0.24 12.82 -1.32
CA SER A 76 0.27 12.93 0.05
C SER A 76 -0.58 13.80 1.00
N PRO A 77 -1.14 14.96 0.59
CA PRO A 77 -2.07 15.75 1.41
C PRO A 77 -3.31 14.95 1.80
N THR A 78 -3.88 14.17 0.88
CA THR A 78 -5.05 13.33 1.14
C THR A 78 -4.72 12.21 2.12
N LEU A 79 -3.58 11.55 1.97
CA LEU A 79 -3.12 10.53 2.92
C LEU A 79 -2.93 11.11 4.33
N ASN A 80 -2.48 12.37 4.43
CA ASN A 80 -2.37 13.06 5.71
C ASN A 80 -3.74 13.36 6.31
N ALA A 81 -4.64 13.96 5.53
CA ALA A 81 -6.00 14.29 5.97
C ALA A 81 -6.78 13.04 6.42
N LEU A 82 -6.57 11.89 5.77
CA LEU A 82 -7.22 10.62 6.12
C LEU A 82 -6.48 9.81 7.20
N GLY A 83 -5.27 10.23 7.62
CA GLY A 83 -4.44 9.44 8.54
C GLY A 83 -4.01 8.08 7.95
N TRP A 84 -3.85 8.00 6.63
CA TRP A 84 -3.49 6.78 5.91
C TRP A 84 -1.99 6.69 5.69
N LEU A 85 -1.44 5.47 5.78
CA LEU A 85 -0.04 5.24 5.45
C LEU A 85 0.15 5.24 3.93
N SER A 86 1.22 5.86 3.47
CA SER A 86 1.70 5.70 2.08
C SER A 86 2.16 4.26 1.84
N ILE A 87 2.33 3.88 0.57
CA ILE A 87 2.81 2.53 0.21
C ILE A 87 4.15 2.21 0.88
N LYS A 88 5.07 3.18 0.91
CA LYS A 88 6.39 3.00 1.53
C LYS A 88 6.27 2.72 3.03
N GLU A 89 5.41 3.47 3.72
CA GLU A 89 5.15 3.30 5.14
C GLU A 89 4.42 1.99 5.44
N HIS A 90 3.49 1.58 4.57
CA HIS A 90 2.80 0.30 4.68
C HIS A 90 3.77 -0.89 4.54
N LEU A 91 4.74 -0.82 3.63
CA LEU A 91 5.78 -1.84 3.49
C LEU A 91 6.65 -1.91 4.74
N LEU A 92 7.10 -0.76 5.25
CA LEU A 92 7.86 -0.69 6.51
C LEU A 92 7.06 -1.26 7.67
N TYR A 93 5.80 -0.87 7.80
CA TYR A 93 4.88 -1.35 8.83
C TYR A 93 4.75 -2.87 8.77
N ARG A 94 4.51 -3.46 7.59
CA ARG A 94 4.40 -4.92 7.42
C ARG A 94 5.70 -5.65 7.76
N ASP A 95 6.85 -5.13 7.32
CA ASP A 95 8.15 -5.72 7.65
C ASP A 95 8.39 -5.67 9.16
N ALA A 96 8.15 -4.52 9.79
CA ALA A 96 8.31 -4.35 11.23
C ALA A 96 7.40 -5.31 12.02
N LEU A 97 6.14 -5.46 11.60
CA LEU A 97 5.22 -6.43 12.22
C LEU A 97 5.69 -7.86 12.06
N LEU A 98 6.22 -8.22 10.89
CA LEU A 98 6.72 -9.57 10.67
C LEU A 98 7.99 -9.83 11.48
N THR A 99 8.89 -8.85 11.57
CA THR A 99 10.07 -8.94 12.44
C THR A 99 9.68 -9.02 13.91
N PHE A 100 8.71 -8.21 14.36
CA PHE A 100 8.15 -8.31 15.72
C PHE A 100 7.67 -9.73 16.02
N LYS A 101 6.91 -10.34 15.10
CA LYS A 101 6.45 -11.72 15.26
C LYS A 101 7.61 -12.71 15.34
N CYS A 102 8.65 -12.53 14.52
CA CYS A 102 9.84 -13.37 14.56
C CYS A 102 10.57 -13.24 15.91
N MET A 103 10.70 -12.02 16.44
CA MET A 103 11.37 -11.75 17.72
C MET A 103 10.60 -12.27 18.94
N ASN A 104 9.31 -12.54 18.79
CA ASN A 104 8.43 -13.05 19.86
C ASN A 104 7.98 -14.50 19.61
N ASP A 105 8.66 -15.23 18.71
CA ASP A 105 8.35 -16.63 18.37
C ASP A 105 6.90 -16.88 17.93
N LYS A 106 6.27 -15.87 17.32
CA LYS A 106 4.89 -15.90 16.77
C LYS A 106 4.86 -16.06 15.25
N ALA A 107 5.99 -16.40 14.65
CA ALA A 107 6.16 -16.68 13.23
C ALA A 107 6.74 -18.10 13.04
N PRO A 108 6.61 -18.71 11.86
CA PRO A 108 7.27 -19.98 11.56
C PRO A 108 8.78 -19.94 11.84
N GLN A 109 9.32 -21.03 12.37
CA GLN A 109 10.71 -21.09 12.85
C GLN A 109 11.74 -20.66 11.81
N TYR A 110 11.58 -21.10 10.54
CA TYR A 110 12.47 -20.73 9.44
C TYR A 110 12.55 -19.21 9.19
N LEU A 111 11.54 -18.43 9.58
CA LEU A 111 11.57 -16.97 9.54
C LEU A 111 12.29 -16.41 10.75
N CYS A 112 12.03 -16.94 11.94
CA CYS A 112 12.70 -16.56 13.19
C CYS A 112 14.22 -16.74 13.10
N ASP A 113 14.66 -17.86 12.52
CA ASP A 113 16.08 -18.19 12.33
C ASP A 113 16.84 -17.18 11.45
N ASN A 114 16.12 -16.33 10.70
CA ASN A 114 16.77 -15.25 9.95
C ASN A 114 17.26 -14.11 10.85
N PHE A 115 16.78 -14.02 12.10
CA PHE A 115 17.04 -12.91 13.02
C PHE A 115 17.85 -13.38 14.22
N GLU A 116 19.17 -13.17 14.15
CA GLU A 116 20.08 -13.50 15.24
C GLU A 116 20.53 -12.22 15.96
N PRO A 117 20.37 -12.14 17.29
CA PRO A 117 20.94 -11.06 18.10
C PRO A 117 22.47 -11.05 18.04
N ARG A 118 23.07 -9.86 17.98
CA ARG A 118 24.53 -9.69 17.86
C ARG A 118 25.30 -10.31 19.03
N ASN A 119 24.72 -10.32 20.22
CA ASN A 119 25.32 -10.93 21.42
C ASN A 119 25.55 -12.45 21.30
N ARG A 120 24.81 -13.16 20.43
CA ARG A 120 25.00 -14.60 20.19
C ARG A 120 26.14 -14.89 19.23
N ILE A 121 26.50 -13.91 18.40
CA ILE A 121 27.51 -14.05 17.34
C ILE A 121 28.89 -13.57 17.83
N HIS A 122 28.93 -12.57 18.72
CA HIS A 122 30.18 -11.99 19.20
C HIS A 122 30.18 -11.75 20.71
N ASN A 123 31.25 -12.18 21.37
CA ASN A 123 31.47 -11.99 22.82
C ASN A 123 32.01 -10.59 23.18
N ARG A 124 31.83 -9.59 22.29
CA ARG A 124 32.31 -8.21 22.50
C ARG A 124 31.14 -7.35 22.94
N ASP A 125 31.22 -6.82 24.16
CA ASP A 125 30.20 -5.92 24.67
C ASP A 125 30.33 -4.54 23.99
N THR A 126 29.43 -4.28 23.06
CA THR A 126 29.35 -3.02 22.34
C THR A 126 28.03 -2.35 22.69
N ARG A 127 27.95 -1.02 22.61
CA ARG A 127 26.73 -0.24 22.95
C ARG A 127 25.44 -0.67 22.20
N ARG A 128 25.53 -1.56 21.20
CA ARG A 128 24.43 -2.13 20.40
C ARG A 128 24.34 -3.67 20.52
N ASN A 129 24.74 -4.23 21.65
CA ASN A 129 24.80 -5.68 21.86
C ASN A 129 23.44 -6.40 21.68
N GLY A 130 22.34 -5.70 21.99
CA GLY A 130 20.97 -6.21 21.83
C GLY A 130 20.36 -6.04 20.43
N ASP A 131 21.07 -5.42 19.48
CA ASP A 131 20.57 -5.28 18.11
C ASP A 131 20.72 -6.58 17.31
N LEU A 132 19.89 -6.73 16.29
CA LEU A 132 19.99 -7.84 15.34
C LEU A 132 21.22 -7.68 14.46
N ASP A 133 21.83 -8.81 14.08
CA ASP A 133 22.92 -8.76 13.12
C ASP A 133 22.41 -8.43 11.72
N ILE A 134 22.99 -7.39 11.13
CA ILE A 134 22.60 -6.91 9.81
C ILE A 134 23.46 -7.64 8.79
N PRO A 135 22.88 -8.47 7.91
CA PRO A 135 23.64 -9.17 6.90
C PRO A 135 24.30 -8.20 5.92
N LYS A 136 25.55 -8.49 5.53
CA LYS A 136 26.32 -7.67 4.60
C LYS A 136 26.02 -8.09 3.16
N TYR A 137 25.19 -7.31 2.47
CA TYR A 137 24.91 -7.50 1.04
C TYR A 137 25.57 -6.40 0.20
N ARG A 138 26.31 -6.80 -0.84
CA ARG A 138 26.96 -5.88 -1.80
C ARG A 138 25.98 -5.27 -2.81
N THR A 139 24.89 -5.96 -3.12
CA THR A 139 23.94 -5.56 -4.16
C THR A 139 22.65 -4.98 -3.58
N SER A 140 22.03 -4.06 -4.31
CA SER A 140 20.73 -3.48 -3.96
C SER A 140 19.62 -4.53 -3.92
N ILE A 141 19.69 -5.55 -4.79
CA ILE A 141 18.75 -6.68 -4.81
C ILE A 141 18.84 -7.47 -3.49
N GLY A 142 20.05 -7.77 -3.01
CA GLY A 142 20.23 -8.46 -1.72
C GLY A 142 19.68 -7.65 -0.55
N GLN A 143 19.83 -6.33 -0.59
CA GLN A 143 19.26 -5.41 0.42
C GLN A 143 17.73 -5.29 0.37
N ARG A 144 17.06 -5.81 -0.67
CA ARG A 144 15.58 -5.91 -0.70
C ARG A 144 15.05 -7.14 0.04
N SER A 145 15.91 -8.08 0.42
CA SER A 145 15.51 -9.27 1.18
C SER A 145 14.83 -8.90 2.50
N PHE A 146 13.88 -9.74 2.93
CA PHE A 146 13.19 -9.53 4.20
C PHE A 146 14.16 -9.53 5.39
N LYS A 147 15.14 -10.44 5.41
CA LYS A 147 16.18 -10.47 6.46
C LYS A 147 16.90 -9.13 6.60
N TYR A 148 17.35 -8.53 5.50
CA TYR A 148 18.01 -7.22 5.55
C TYR A 148 17.06 -6.09 5.98
N ARG A 149 15.89 -6.00 5.34
CA ARG A 149 14.94 -4.92 5.63
C ARG A 149 14.40 -5.00 7.06
N GLY A 150 14.02 -6.19 7.50
CA GLY A 150 13.52 -6.44 8.85
C GLY A 150 14.57 -6.13 9.92
N THR A 151 15.81 -6.59 9.76
CA THR A 151 16.90 -6.29 10.72
C THR A 151 17.19 -4.79 10.78
N LYS A 152 17.27 -4.12 9.62
CA LYS A 152 17.51 -2.67 9.54
C LYS A 152 16.38 -1.87 10.19
N ILE A 153 15.12 -2.22 9.91
CA ILE A 153 13.95 -1.56 10.47
C ILE A 153 13.92 -1.77 11.99
N TRP A 154 14.02 -3.02 12.45
CA TRP A 154 13.99 -3.36 13.86
C TRP A 154 15.06 -2.64 14.65
N ASN A 155 16.31 -2.64 14.16
CA ASN A 155 17.41 -1.95 14.85
C ASN A 155 17.20 -0.44 14.92
N GLY A 156 16.53 0.15 13.93
CA GLY A 156 16.17 1.57 13.92
C GLY A 156 14.92 1.94 14.74
N LEU A 157 14.22 0.97 15.36
CA LEU A 157 13.10 1.26 16.27
C LEU A 157 13.61 1.71 17.64
N ASP A 158 12.82 2.59 18.26
CA ASP A 158 13.06 3.06 19.61
C ASP A 158 12.93 1.91 20.62
N THR A 159 13.68 2.01 21.73
CA THR A 159 13.69 1.00 22.79
C THR A 159 12.31 0.79 23.40
N GLU A 160 11.52 1.87 23.51
CA GLU A 160 10.12 1.80 23.97
C GLU A 160 9.27 0.91 23.08
N LEU A 161 9.40 1.01 21.75
CA LEU A 161 8.66 0.16 20.81
C LEU A 161 9.11 -1.30 20.90
N LYS A 162 10.42 -1.54 21.03
CA LYS A 162 10.99 -2.89 21.18
C LYS A 162 10.54 -3.58 22.48
N SER A 163 10.23 -2.81 23.53
CA SER A 163 9.81 -3.33 24.83
C SER A 163 8.37 -3.85 24.88
N ILE A 164 7.56 -3.55 23.86
CA ILE A 164 6.15 -3.96 23.80
C ILE A 164 6.07 -5.48 23.59
N SER A 165 5.32 -6.19 24.42
CA SER A 165 5.08 -7.65 24.27
C SER A 165 3.80 -7.97 23.49
N ASP A 166 2.81 -7.06 23.52
CA ASP A 166 1.54 -7.24 22.84
C ASP A 166 1.57 -6.75 21.38
N LEU A 167 1.10 -7.61 20.48
CA LEU A 167 1.10 -7.32 19.05
C LEU A 167 0.14 -6.18 18.67
N ASN A 168 -1.00 -6.07 19.34
CA ASN A 168 -1.99 -5.04 19.00
C ASN A 168 -1.52 -3.67 19.47
N ASN A 169 -0.93 -3.58 20.66
CA ASN A 169 -0.30 -2.36 21.15
C ASN A 169 0.86 -1.92 20.22
N PHE A 170 1.72 -2.86 19.80
CA PHE A 170 2.81 -2.57 18.87
C PHE A 170 2.28 -2.06 17.51
N LYS A 171 1.25 -2.69 16.94
CA LYS A 171 0.58 -2.25 15.71
C LYS A 171 0.10 -0.80 15.81
N THR A 172 -0.67 -0.49 16.86
CA THR A 172 -1.26 0.83 17.03
C THR A 172 -0.17 1.88 17.19
N LYS A 173 0.78 1.68 18.11
CA LYS A 173 1.87 2.64 18.37
C LYS A 173 2.77 2.86 17.15
N LEU A 174 3.15 1.80 16.44
CA LEU A 174 3.97 1.93 15.24
C LEU A 174 3.24 2.71 14.14
N LYS A 175 1.96 2.45 13.94
CA LYS A 175 1.16 3.19 12.96
C LYS A 175 1.09 4.68 13.32
N THR A 176 0.85 5.01 14.59
CA THR A 176 0.83 6.39 15.08
C THR A 176 2.15 7.10 14.81
N ILE A 177 3.29 6.50 15.17
CA ILE A 177 4.61 7.10 14.96
C ILE A 177 4.91 7.33 13.48
N LEU A 178 4.50 6.41 12.59
CA LEU A 178 4.69 6.58 11.15
C LEU A 178 3.87 7.77 10.62
N ILE A 179 2.64 7.94 11.08
CA ILE A 179 1.79 9.08 10.70
C ILE A 179 2.37 10.40 11.26
N GLU A 180 2.80 10.42 12.52
CA GLU A 180 3.35 11.62 13.17
C GLU A 180 4.66 12.08 12.54
N LYS A 181 5.62 11.17 12.28
CA LYS A 181 6.89 11.51 11.63
C LYS A 181 6.70 12.20 10.28
N ARG A 182 5.65 11.83 9.56
CA ARG A 182 5.29 12.45 8.28
C ARG A 182 4.74 13.87 8.46
N CYS A 183 3.97 14.12 9.51
CA CYS A 183 3.47 15.47 9.83
C CYS A 183 4.60 16.42 10.28
N SER A 184 5.60 15.93 11.02
CA SER A 184 6.72 16.75 11.52
C SER A 184 7.77 17.13 10.47
N SER A 185 7.65 16.61 9.24
CA SER A 185 8.59 16.86 8.14
C SER A 185 8.14 17.99 7.19
N PHE A 186 7.14 18.78 7.61
CA PHE A 186 6.60 19.95 6.92
C PHE A 186 6.89 21.23 7.70
#